data_AF-A0A9E5EZ46-F1
#
_entry.id   AF-A0A9E5EZ46-F1
#
_cell.length_a   1.000
_cell.length_b   1.000
_cell.length_c   1.000
_cell.angle_alpha   90.00
_cell.angle_beta   90.00
_cell.angle_gamma   90.00
#
_symmetry.space_group_name_H-M   'P 1'
#
loop_
_entity.id
_entity.type
_entity.pdbx_description
1 polymer ?
#
loop_
_entity_poly.entity_id
_entity_poly.type
_entity_poly.pdbx_seq_one_letter_code
_entity_poly.pdbx_strand_id
1 'polypeptide(L)'
;MRIVFLVLIGIAVFGTQGFTQSGVVKKEVLYNGIELSSPWPPLRTAKEMKSLEPMAVPYLKNGPRVVPIDLGRQLFIDDFLIESTDLKRRFHQPKYHEKSPVLKPEMAWEKSKTAAFASPFSDGVWFDSKQKMFMMWYRSATGRTCLALSKDGVEWKRPELDLEPTSNVVLKSNRDAATVMLDHQADDEKERFKLFEA
;
A
#
# COMPACT_ATOMS: atom_id res chain seq x y z
N MET A 1 22.32 41.22 18.09
CA MET A 1 21.76 40.98 16.75
C MET A 1 20.28 40.64 16.92
N ARG A 2 19.39 41.62 16.74
CA ARG A 2 17.95 41.52 16.99
C ARG A 2 17.27 41.04 15.71
N ILE A 3 16.55 39.92 15.76
CA ILE A 3 15.72 39.43 14.65
C ILE A 3 14.31 39.99 14.86
N VAL A 4 13.83 40.77 13.90
CA VAL A 4 12.47 41.31 13.83
C VAL A 4 11.64 40.35 12.99
N PHE A 5 10.52 39.87 13.52
CA PHE A 5 9.50 39.16 12.75
C PHE A 5 8.50 40.18 12.17
N LEU A 6 8.36 40.20 10.85
CA LEU A 6 7.31 40.92 10.13
C LEU A 6 6.15 39.95 9.89
N VAL A 7 5.00 40.24 10.53
CA VAL A 7 3.74 39.54 10.26
C VAL A 7 2.96 40.38 9.25
N LEU A 8 2.79 39.85 8.04
CA LEU A 8 1.93 40.44 7.00
C LEU A 8 0.52 39.86 7.15
N ILE A 9 -0.43 40.68 7.60
CA ILE A 9 -1.85 40.36 7.61
C ILE A 9 -2.44 40.80 6.27
N GLY A 10 -2.69 39.85 5.38
CA GLY A 10 -3.43 40.08 4.13
C GLY A 10 -4.93 40.04 4.38
N ILE A 11 -5.62 41.17 4.22
CA ILE A 11 -7.09 41.24 4.21
C ILE A 11 -7.55 40.86 2.79
N ALA A 12 -8.20 39.70 2.66
CA ALA A 12 -8.86 39.30 1.41
C ALA A 12 -10.29 39.88 1.39
N VAL A 13 -10.54 40.84 0.50
CA VAL A 13 -11.89 41.33 0.19
C VAL A 13 -12.51 40.38 -0.81
N PHE A 14 -13.53 39.62 -0.39
CA PHE A 14 -14.32 38.77 -1.29
C PHE A 14 -15.30 39.63 -2.09
N GLY A 15 -14.94 39.95 -3.33
CA GLY A 15 -15.87 40.47 -4.33
C GLY A 15 -16.69 39.32 -4.92
N THR A 16 -18.02 39.35 -4.75
CA THR A 16 -18.94 38.42 -5.42
C THR A 16 -19.14 38.84 -6.87
N GLN A 17 -18.22 38.46 -7.75
CA GLN A 17 -18.49 38.43 -9.19
C GLN A 17 -18.97 37.02 -9.55
N GLY A 18 -20.26 36.92 -9.90
CA GLY A 18 -20.83 35.71 -10.49
C GLY A 18 -20.16 35.45 -11.83
N PHE A 19 -19.31 34.44 -11.90
CA PHE A 19 -18.82 33.89 -13.16
C PHE A 19 -19.88 32.95 -13.74
N THR A 20 -20.63 33.42 -14.73
CA THR A 20 -21.34 32.54 -15.66
C THR A 20 -20.35 32.02 -16.69
N GLN A 21 -19.58 30.99 -16.32
CA GLN A 21 -18.72 30.30 -17.29
C GLN A 21 -19.60 29.39 -18.15
N SER A 22 -20.10 29.92 -19.26
CA SER A 22 -20.60 29.14 -20.39
C SER A 22 -19.40 28.54 -21.16
N GLY A 23 -18.56 27.79 -20.47
CA GLY A 23 -17.49 27.01 -21.06
C GLY A 23 -18.00 25.61 -21.33
N VAL A 24 -17.90 25.16 -22.58
CA VAL A 24 -18.01 23.72 -22.89
C VAL A 24 -16.90 23.03 -22.10
N VAL A 25 -17.24 22.35 -21.01
CA VAL A 25 -16.29 21.53 -20.25
C VAL A 25 -15.83 20.45 -21.22
N LYS A 26 -14.60 20.59 -21.73
CA LYS A 26 -14.01 19.60 -22.62
C LYS A 26 -13.89 18.30 -21.83
N LYS A 27 -14.68 17.30 -22.20
CA LYS A 27 -14.70 16.02 -21.50
C LYS A 27 -13.34 15.34 -21.69
N GLU A 28 -12.67 15.05 -20.59
CA GLU A 28 -11.39 14.34 -20.62
C GLU A 28 -11.63 12.87 -20.95
N VAL A 29 -10.87 12.33 -21.90
CA VAL A 29 -10.91 10.92 -22.30
C VAL A 29 -9.56 10.31 -21.99
N LEU A 30 -9.56 9.23 -21.21
CA LEU A 30 -8.37 8.49 -20.81
C LEU A 30 -7.81 7.65 -21.97
N TYR A 31 -6.57 7.18 -21.81
CA TYR A 31 -5.87 6.34 -22.79
C TYR A 31 -6.63 5.04 -23.16
N ASN A 32 -7.51 4.56 -22.28
CA ASN A 32 -8.34 3.38 -22.47
C ASN A 32 -9.77 3.71 -22.95
N GLY A 33 -10.00 4.94 -23.41
CA GLY A 33 -11.28 5.39 -23.97
C GLY A 33 -12.31 5.82 -22.93
N ILE A 34 -12.06 5.66 -21.63
CA ILE A 34 -13.00 6.09 -20.59
C ILE A 34 -13.13 7.62 -20.62
N GLU A 35 -14.37 8.09 -20.81
CA GLU A 35 -14.72 9.51 -20.68
C GLU A 35 -14.99 9.82 -19.19
N LEU A 36 -14.22 10.74 -18.62
CA LEU A 36 -14.40 11.15 -17.23
C LEU A 36 -15.68 11.98 -17.06
N SER A 37 -16.43 11.69 -16.01
CA SER A 37 -17.52 12.57 -15.58
C SER A 37 -16.97 13.89 -15.05
N SER A 38 -17.72 14.98 -15.21
CA SER A 38 -17.45 16.23 -14.50
C SER A 38 -18.50 16.42 -13.39
N PRO A 39 -18.10 16.58 -12.12
CA PRO A 39 -16.73 16.60 -11.60
C PRO A 39 -16.08 15.21 -11.56
N TRP A 40 -14.74 15.18 -11.59
CA TRP A 40 -13.92 14.00 -11.32
C TRP A 40 -13.01 14.25 -10.11
N PRO A 41 -12.93 13.31 -9.14
CA PRO A 41 -13.73 12.08 -9.03
C PRO A 41 -15.23 12.39 -8.82
N PRO A 42 -16.15 11.45 -9.14
CA PRO A 42 -17.57 11.67 -8.96
C PRO A 42 -17.89 11.97 -7.50
N LEU A 43 -18.66 13.04 -7.25
CA LEU A 43 -19.09 13.40 -5.90
C LEU A 43 -19.95 12.26 -5.32
N ARG A 44 -19.67 11.91 -4.07
CA ARG A 44 -20.42 10.90 -3.32
C ARG A 44 -21.12 11.54 -2.14
N THR A 45 -22.33 11.09 -1.87
CA THR A 45 -23.08 11.45 -0.68
C THR A 45 -22.50 10.77 0.55
N ALA A 46 -22.70 11.36 1.74
CA ALA A 46 -22.30 10.73 3.00
C ALA A 46 -22.96 9.36 3.21
N LYS A 47 -24.16 9.14 2.66
CA LYS A 47 -24.85 7.85 2.70
C LYS A 47 -24.11 6.78 1.89
N GLU A 48 -23.68 7.12 0.67
CA GLU A 48 -22.91 6.20 -0.17
C GLU A 48 -21.56 5.83 0.45
N MET A 49 -20.86 6.81 1.03
CA MET A 49 -19.57 6.57 1.68
C MET A 49 -19.66 5.72 2.95
N LYS A 50 -20.82 5.69 3.61
CA LYS A 50 -21.09 4.86 4.80
C LYS A 50 -21.69 3.50 4.44
N SER A 51 -22.00 3.27 3.16
CA SER A 51 -22.54 2.01 2.70
C SER A 51 -21.49 0.90 2.74
N LEU A 52 -21.91 -0.33 3.02
CA LEU A 52 -21.10 -1.55 2.82
C LEU A 52 -21.27 -2.15 1.42
N GLU A 53 -22.18 -1.59 0.61
CA GLU A 53 -22.38 -1.99 -0.78
C GLU A 53 -21.20 -1.58 -1.66
N PRO A 54 -20.91 -2.35 -2.73
CA PRO A 54 -19.90 -1.96 -3.71
C PRO A 54 -20.15 -0.54 -4.26
N MET A 55 -19.07 0.24 -4.35
CA MET A 55 -19.14 1.57 -4.94
C MET A 55 -19.58 1.49 -6.39
N ALA A 56 -20.45 2.40 -6.82
CA ALA A 56 -20.80 2.53 -8.23
C ALA A 56 -19.54 2.77 -9.08
N VAL A 57 -19.47 2.10 -10.23
CA VAL A 57 -18.37 2.16 -11.19
C VAL A 57 -18.93 2.73 -12.52
N PRO A 58 -18.97 4.06 -12.70
CA PRO A 58 -19.72 4.68 -13.80
C PRO A 58 -19.25 4.25 -15.19
N TYR A 59 -17.95 4.04 -15.36
CA TYR A 59 -17.35 3.62 -16.63
C TYR A 59 -17.70 2.18 -17.05
N LEU A 60 -18.21 1.34 -16.13
CA LEU A 60 -18.76 0.03 -16.48
C LEU A 60 -20.23 0.11 -16.93
N LYS A 61 -20.96 1.14 -16.47
CA LYS A 61 -22.36 1.37 -16.88
C LYS A 61 -22.45 2.08 -18.22
N ASN A 62 -21.61 3.09 -18.41
CA ASN A 62 -21.53 3.92 -19.61
C ASN A 62 -20.10 3.84 -20.18
N GLY A 63 -19.71 2.65 -20.61
CA GLY A 63 -18.38 2.42 -21.18
C GLY A 63 -18.21 3.01 -22.58
N PRO A 64 -16.96 3.16 -23.06
CA PRO A 64 -16.70 3.61 -24.41
C PRO A 64 -17.19 2.60 -25.44
N ARG A 65 -17.57 3.08 -26.63
CA ARG A 65 -17.99 2.23 -27.75
C ARG A 65 -16.89 1.28 -28.24
N VAL A 66 -15.63 1.71 -28.12
CA VAL A 66 -14.44 0.94 -28.51
C VAL A 66 -13.46 0.99 -27.35
N VAL A 67 -13.06 -0.18 -26.85
CA VAL A 67 -12.07 -0.33 -25.78
C VAL A 67 -10.74 -0.78 -26.40
N PRO A 68 -9.66 0.03 -26.32
CA PRO A 68 -8.35 -0.41 -26.78
C PRO A 68 -7.79 -1.53 -25.89
N ILE A 69 -7.39 -2.65 -26.49
CA ILE A 69 -6.84 -3.83 -25.79
C ILE A 69 -5.34 -4.03 -26.04
N ASP A 70 -4.75 -3.24 -26.94
CA ASP A 70 -3.36 -3.29 -27.38
C ASP A 70 -2.42 -2.39 -26.55
N LEU A 71 -2.88 -1.94 -25.37
CA LEU A 71 -2.18 -0.99 -24.49
C LEU A 71 -1.10 -1.64 -23.60
N GLY A 72 -0.83 -2.94 -23.79
CA GLY A 72 0.17 -3.70 -23.03
C GLY A 72 -0.42 -4.46 -21.84
N ARG A 73 0.23 -4.37 -20.67
CA ARG A 73 -0.20 -5.11 -19.48
C ARG A 73 -1.49 -4.52 -18.91
N GLN A 74 -2.53 -5.33 -18.83
CA GLN A 74 -3.81 -4.95 -18.25
C GLN A 74 -4.11 -5.79 -17.00
N LEU A 75 -4.65 -5.14 -15.96
CA LEU A 75 -5.07 -5.79 -14.72
C LEU A 75 -6.52 -6.24 -14.86
N PHE A 76 -6.79 -7.53 -14.64
CA PHE A 76 -8.13 -8.10 -14.60
C PHE A 76 -8.75 -7.96 -13.20
N ILE A 77 -8.94 -6.71 -12.75
CA ILE A 77 -9.51 -6.38 -11.43
C ILE A 77 -11.02 -6.11 -11.48
N ASP A 78 -11.56 -5.84 -12.66
CA ASP A 78 -12.97 -5.56 -12.91
C ASP A 78 -13.43 -6.20 -14.23
N ASP A 79 -14.64 -5.84 -14.67
CA ASP A 79 -15.26 -6.37 -15.89
C ASP A 79 -15.07 -5.46 -17.12
N PHE A 80 -14.20 -4.43 -17.05
CA PHE A 80 -14.08 -3.42 -18.11
C PHE A 80 -13.69 -4.01 -19.47
N LEU A 81 -12.85 -5.04 -19.47
CA LEU A 81 -12.34 -5.71 -20.66
C LEU A 81 -13.12 -6.99 -21.03
N ILE A 82 -14.14 -7.34 -20.23
CA ILE A 82 -14.88 -8.59 -20.38
C ILE A 82 -16.20 -8.29 -21.11
N GLU A 83 -16.29 -8.70 -22.38
CA GLU A 83 -17.55 -8.60 -23.14
C GLU A 83 -18.60 -9.58 -22.61
N SER A 84 -18.21 -10.84 -22.36
CA SER A 84 -19.07 -11.85 -21.78
C SER A 84 -18.27 -12.91 -21.02
N THR A 85 -18.91 -13.54 -20.03
CA THR A 85 -18.34 -14.67 -19.28
C THR A 85 -19.46 -15.50 -18.66
N ASP A 86 -19.24 -16.80 -18.53
CA ASP A 86 -20.08 -17.73 -17.76
C ASP A 86 -19.57 -17.94 -16.31
N LEU A 87 -18.45 -17.30 -15.95
CA LEU A 87 -17.87 -17.36 -14.61
C LEU A 87 -18.71 -16.55 -13.62
N LYS A 88 -18.91 -17.12 -12.43
CA LYS A 88 -19.59 -16.45 -11.31
C LYS A 88 -18.57 -15.94 -10.31
N ARG A 89 -18.36 -14.62 -10.24
CA ARG A 89 -17.50 -14.01 -9.21
C ARG A 89 -18.11 -14.25 -7.82
N ARG A 90 -17.34 -14.89 -6.94
CA ARG A 90 -17.72 -15.14 -5.54
C ARG A 90 -16.64 -14.60 -4.62
N PHE A 91 -17.04 -13.70 -3.72
CA PHE A 91 -16.18 -13.20 -2.67
C PHE A 91 -16.35 -14.10 -1.44
N HIS A 92 -15.26 -14.71 -1.00
CA HIS A 92 -15.26 -15.56 0.19
C HIS A 92 -14.71 -14.77 1.38
N GLN A 93 -15.36 -14.90 2.54
CA GLN A 93 -14.84 -14.30 3.76
C GLN A 93 -13.57 -15.05 4.19
N PRO A 94 -12.43 -14.36 4.35
CA PRO A 94 -11.22 -15.01 4.85
C PRO A 94 -11.46 -15.49 6.29
N LYS A 95 -10.96 -16.70 6.58
CA LYS A 95 -10.93 -17.24 7.94
C LYS A 95 -9.51 -17.18 8.45
N TYR A 96 -9.34 -16.86 9.73
CA TYR A 96 -8.03 -16.96 10.37
C TYR A 96 -7.51 -18.40 10.26
N HIS A 97 -6.22 -18.53 9.99
CA HIS A 97 -5.56 -19.82 10.03
C HIS A 97 -5.50 -20.30 11.49
N GLU A 98 -5.62 -21.61 11.73
CA GLU A 98 -5.63 -22.16 13.10
C GLU A 98 -4.35 -21.85 13.88
N LYS A 99 -3.24 -21.66 13.16
CA LYS A 99 -1.94 -21.25 13.72
C LYS A 99 -1.78 -19.74 13.93
N SER A 100 -2.80 -18.92 13.66
CA SER A 100 -2.72 -17.48 13.90
C SER A 100 -2.64 -17.15 15.41
N PRO A 101 -1.80 -16.19 15.84
CA PRO A 101 -0.80 -15.49 15.03
C PRO A 101 0.41 -16.38 14.72
N VAL A 102 0.88 -16.32 13.47
CA VAL A 102 2.00 -17.14 12.93
C VAL A 102 3.38 -16.64 13.35
N LEU A 103 3.47 -15.42 13.87
CA LEU A 103 4.66 -14.87 14.51
C LEU A 103 4.26 -14.30 15.87
N LYS A 104 4.98 -14.68 16.92
CA LYS A 104 4.78 -14.22 18.30
C LYS A 104 6.11 -13.72 18.89
N PRO A 105 6.10 -12.75 19.82
CA PRO A 105 7.31 -12.33 20.54
C PRO A 105 7.84 -13.46 21.43
N GLU A 106 8.95 -14.06 21.03
CA GLU A 106 9.60 -15.19 21.70
C GLU A 106 10.98 -14.80 22.23
N MET A 107 11.70 -13.99 21.46
CA MET A 107 13.08 -13.61 21.71
C MET A 107 13.23 -12.43 22.67
N ALA A 108 14.40 -12.31 23.29
CA ALA A 108 14.66 -11.26 24.29
C ALA A 108 14.52 -9.84 23.71
N TRP A 109 15.00 -9.59 22.49
CA TRP A 109 14.90 -8.28 21.83
C TRP A 109 13.48 -7.91 21.37
N GLU A 110 12.58 -8.89 21.31
CA GLU A 110 11.15 -8.72 21.01
C GLU A 110 10.33 -8.36 22.26
N LYS A 111 10.97 -8.28 23.42
CA LYS A 111 10.36 -7.96 24.71
C LYS A 111 11.06 -6.75 25.33
N SER A 112 10.27 -5.88 25.94
CA SER A 112 10.74 -4.74 26.74
C SER A 112 10.07 -4.76 28.11
N LYS A 113 10.39 -3.78 28.96
CA LYS A 113 9.72 -3.63 30.26
C LYS A 113 8.21 -3.37 30.16
N THR A 114 7.75 -2.84 29.02
CA THR A 114 6.37 -2.35 28.85
C THR A 114 5.62 -3.01 27.70
N ALA A 115 6.28 -3.78 26.82
CA ALA A 115 5.64 -4.39 25.67
C ALA A 115 6.35 -5.66 25.18
N ALA A 116 5.61 -6.52 24.49
CA ALA A 116 6.14 -7.61 23.67
C ALA A 116 5.63 -7.41 22.23
N PHE A 117 6.54 -7.33 21.26
CA PHE A 117 6.19 -6.93 19.90
C PHE A 117 7.11 -7.59 18.88
N ALA A 118 6.48 -8.25 17.91
CA ALA A 118 7.12 -8.89 16.76
C ALA A 118 6.10 -8.90 15.61
N SER A 119 6.11 -7.85 14.79
CA SER A 119 5.18 -7.68 13.68
C SER A 119 5.81 -6.81 12.59
N PRO A 120 5.49 -7.04 11.31
CA PRO A 120 5.67 -6.03 10.29
C PRO A 120 4.99 -4.74 10.76
N PHE A 121 5.73 -3.64 10.83
CA PHE A 121 5.23 -2.34 11.26
C PHE A 121 5.55 -1.33 10.17
N SER A 122 4.61 -1.19 9.23
CA SER A 122 4.79 -0.59 7.89
C SER A 122 5.71 -1.38 6.94
N ASP A 123 6.40 -2.42 7.42
CA ASP A 123 7.09 -3.41 6.58
C ASP A 123 6.11 -4.36 5.86
N GLY A 124 6.69 -5.24 5.06
CA GLY A 124 5.98 -6.33 4.40
C GLY A 124 6.65 -7.69 4.58
N VAL A 125 5.94 -8.67 4.06
CA VAL A 125 6.46 -10.01 3.76
C VAL A 125 6.68 -10.09 2.27
N TRP A 126 7.87 -10.52 1.86
CA TRP A 126 8.24 -10.69 0.46
C TRP A 126 8.55 -12.13 0.16
N PHE A 127 8.17 -12.61 -1.03
CA PHE A 127 8.62 -13.89 -1.53
C PHE A 127 9.83 -13.67 -2.45
N ASP A 128 11.02 -14.08 -2.01
CA ASP A 128 12.19 -14.11 -2.89
C ASP A 128 12.11 -15.36 -3.77
N SER A 129 11.78 -15.15 -5.05
CA SER A 129 11.66 -16.23 -6.03
C SER A 129 12.98 -16.96 -6.30
N LYS A 130 14.14 -16.31 -6.10
CA LYS A 130 15.46 -16.94 -6.27
C LYS A 130 15.72 -17.95 -5.15
N GLN A 131 15.38 -17.58 -3.91
CA GLN A 131 15.55 -18.43 -2.73
C GLN A 131 14.34 -19.33 -2.45
N LYS A 132 13.21 -19.10 -3.13
CA LYS A 132 11.90 -19.72 -2.87
C LYS A 132 11.53 -19.64 -1.39
N MET A 133 11.67 -18.44 -0.83
CA MET A 133 11.55 -18.19 0.60
C MET A 133 10.72 -16.93 0.84
N PHE A 134 9.79 -17.00 1.78
CA PHE A 134 9.16 -15.82 2.36
C PHE A 134 10.10 -15.19 3.39
N MET A 135 10.25 -13.87 3.29
CA MET A 135 11.13 -13.06 4.13
C MET A 135 10.29 -11.96 4.75
N MET A 136 10.33 -11.85 6.07
CA MET A 136 9.62 -10.85 6.84
C MET A 136 10.62 -9.95 7.54
N TRP A 137 10.62 -8.68 7.20
CA TRP A 137 11.23 -7.66 8.05
C TRP A 137 10.18 -7.21 9.05
N TYR A 138 10.54 -7.19 10.32
CA TYR A 138 9.61 -6.86 11.37
C TYR A 138 10.28 -6.00 12.44
N ARG A 139 9.45 -5.27 13.18
CA ARG A 139 9.89 -4.43 14.29
C ARG A 139 9.82 -5.24 15.58
N SER A 140 10.84 -5.11 16.42
CA SER A 140 10.84 -5.66 17.78
C SER A 140 10.25 -4.67 18.80
N ALA A 141 9.97 -5.09 20.03
CA ALA A 141 9.53 -4.18 21.11
C ALA A 141 10.55 -3.09 21.46
N THR A 142 11.83 -3.31 21.14
CA THR A 142 12.91 -2.33 21.32
C THR A 142 13.08 -1.42 20.11
N GLY A 143 12.21 -1.53 19.11
CA GLY A 143 12.19 -0.71 17.90
C GLY A 143 13.23 -1.09 16.85
N ARG A 144 13.88 -2.24 17.00
CA ARG A 144 14.93 -2.74 16.11
C ARG A 144 14.31 -3.47 14.92
N THR A 145 15.00 -3.50 13.79
CA THR A 145 14.58 -4.28 12.61
C THR A 145 15.15 -5.70 12.68
N CYS A 146 14.27 -6.69 12.59
CA CYS A 146 14.61 -8.11 12.65
C CYS A 146 14.15 -8.81 11.36
N LEU A 147 14.73 -9.97 11.05
CA LEU A 147 14.37 -10.80 9.89
C LEU A 147 13.78 -12.13 10.34
N ALA A 148 12.66 -12.55 9.77
CA ALA A 148 12.16 -13.91 9.88
C ALA A 148 12.00 -14.54 8.49
N LEU A 149 12.23 -15.84 8.38
CA LEU A 149 12.20 -16.61 7.15
C LEU A 149 11.17 -17.74 7.22
N SER A 150 10.47 -17.99 6.13
CA SER A 150 9.48 -19.07 6.06
C SER A 150 9.42 -19.68 4.65
N LYS A 151 9.21 -21.00 4.57
CA LYS A 151 8.99 -21.68 3.28
C LYS A 151 7.53 -21.69 2.86
N ASP A 152 6.61 -21.52 3.80
CA ASP A 152 5.16 -21.68 3.59
C ASP A 152 4.34 -20.45 4.01
N GLY A 153 4.99 -19.43 4.60
CA GLY A 153 4.32 -18.23 5.12
C GLY A 153 3.62 -18.45 6.47
N VAL A 154 3.70 -19.65 7.04
CA VAL A 154 2.99 -20.04 8.27
C VAL A 154 3.97 -20.38 9.39
N GLU A 155 5.02 -21.13 9.10
CA GLU A 155 6.08 -21.47 10.06
C GLU A 155 7.28 -20.54 9.86
N TRP A 156 7.59 -19.74 10.87
CA TRP A 156 8.60 -18.68 10.78
C TRP A 156 9.82 -19.01 11.63
N LYS A 157 11.00 -18.92 11.01
CA LYS A 157 12.30 -19.10 11.65
C LYS A 157 13.03 -17.77 11.77
N ARG A 158 13.68 -17.54 12.90
CA ARG A 158 14.56 -16.40 13.14
C ARG A 158 15.99 -16.86 12.87
N PRO A 159 16.58 -16.55 11.69
CA PRO A 159 17.94 -16.96 11.38
C PRO A 159 18.93 -16.23 12.29
N GLU A 160 20.00 -16.91 12.69
CA GLU A 160 21.15 -16.22 13.26
C GLU A 160 21.89 -15.46 12.15
N LEU A 161 22.20 -14.20 12.41
CA LEU A 161 22.90 -13.31 11.47
C LEU A 161 24.27 -12.93 12.02
N ASP A 162 25.25 -12.79 11.13
CA ASP A 162 26.61 -12.33 11.47
C ASP A 162 26.66 -10.80 11.64
N LEU A 163 25.75 -10.27 12.47
CA LEU A 163 25.59 -8.84 12.78
C LEU A 163 25.53 -8.59 14.30
N GLU A 164 24.97 -9.55 15.03
CA GLU A 164 24.91 -9.56 16.48
C GLU A 164 24.78 -11.01 16.97
N PRO A 165 25.59 -11.42 17.96
CA PRO A 165 25.64 -12.81 18.41
C PRO A 165 24.25 -13.39 18.70
N THR A 166 23.97 -14.57 18.16
CA THR A 166 22.75 -15.35 18.45
C THR A 166 21.44 -14.59 18.23
N SER A 167 21.38 -13.69 17.23
CA SER A 167 20.20 -12.88 16.97
C SER A 167 19.86 -12.78 15.48
N ASN A 168 18.61 -12.42 15.20
CA ASN A 168 18.11 -12.12 13.86
C ASN A 168 17.93 -10.62 13.61
N VAL A 169 18.62 -9.78 14.39
CA VAL A 169 18.54 -8.33 14.25
C VAL A 169 19.37 -7.87 13.06
N VAL A 170 18.73 -7.18 12.13
CA VAL A 170 19.36 -6.61 10.92
C VAL A 170 19.85 -5.19 11.20
N LEU A 171 19.02 -4.36 11.85
CA LEU A 171 19.35 -2.96 12.17
C LEU A 171 19.07 -2.65 13.63
N LYS A 172 20.01 -1.97 14.26
CA LYS A 172 19.99 -1.67 15.70
C LYS A 172 19.37 -0.31 16.01
N SER A 173 19.20 0.56 15.01
CA SER A 173 18.49 1.83 15.17
C SER A 173 17.06 1.58 15.64
N ASN A 174 16.60 2.43 16.56
CA ASN A 174 15.20 2.49 16.90
C ASN A 174 14.47 3.16 15.73
N ARG A 175 13.42 2.51 15.23
CA ARG A 175 12.55 3.05 14.19
C ARG A 175 11.09 3.04 14.60
N ASP A 176 10.32 3.92 13.98
CA ASP A 176 8.86 3.84 13.99
C ASP A 176 8.41 3.07 12.75
N ALA A 177 7.96 3.75 11.69
CA ALA A 177 7.64 3.13 10.41
C ALA A 177 8.87 3.01 9.50
N ALA A 178 9.09 1.82 8.95
CA ALA A 178 10.02 1.62 7.84
C ALA A 178 9.53 0.46 6.97
N THR A 179 9.97 0.41 5.73
CA THR A 179 9.66 -0.66 4.78
C THR A 179 10.93 -1.13 4.10
N VAL A 180 11.29 -2.40 4.27
CA VAL A 180 12.20 -3.06 3.33
C VAL A 180 11.43 -3.48 2.08
N MET A 181 11.93 -3.13 0.91
CA MET A 181 11.41 -3.52 -0.41
C MET A 181 12.39 -4.46 -1.10
N LEU A 182 11.87 -5.55 -1.68
CA LEU A 182 12.64 -6.45 -2.54
C LEU A 182 12.60 -5.93 -3.99
N ASP A 183 13.75 -5.49 -4.49
CA ASP A 183 13.97 -5.17 -5.89
C ASP A 183 14.37 -6.43 -6.67
N HIS A 184 13.45 -6.91 -7.50
CA HIS A 184 13.69 -8.06 -8.37
C HIS A 184 14.56 -7.73 -9.59
N GLN A 185 14.80 -6.45 -9.88
CA GLN A 185 15.51 -5.95 -11.05
C GLN A 185 16.87 -5.30 -10.71
N ALA A 186 17.32 -5.34 -9.45
CA ALA A 186 18.62 -4.80 -9.10
C ALA A 186 19.75 -5.55 -9.82
N ASP A 187 20.70 -4.79 -10.38
CA ASP A 187 21.85 -5.33 -11.12
C ASP A 187 22.83 -6.06 -10.19
N ASP A 188 23.07 -5.52 -8.98
CA ASP A 188 23.83 -6.19 -7.92
C ASP A 188 22.90 -6.96 -6.98
N GLU A 189 23.17 -8.26 -6.80
CA GLU A 189 22.50 -9.14 -5.83
C GLU A 189 22.50 -8.55 -4.41
N LYS A 190 23.54 -7.82 -4.03
CA LYS A 190 23.69 -7.22 -2.71
C LYS A 190 22.81 -6.00 -2.48
N GLU A 191 22.27 -5.41 -3.54
CA GLU A 191 21.44 -4.19 -3.49
C GLU A 191 19.94 -4.47 -3.69
N ARG A 192 19.56 -5.75 -3.75
CA ARG A 192 18.17 -6.18 -3.95
C ARG A 192 17.23 -5.83 -2.79
N PHE A 193 17.75 -5.47 -1.62
CA PHE A 193 16.93 -5.07 -0.47
C PHE A 193 17.12 -3.59 -0.17
N LYS A 194 16.05 -2.82 -0.32
CA LYS A 194 16.05 -1.36 -0.17
C LYS A 194 15.23 -0.98 1.06
N LEU A 195 15.86 -0.32 2.04
CA LEU A 195 15.16 0.20 3.19
C LEU A 195 14.68 1.63 2.91
N PHE A 196 13.39 1.86 3.14
CA PHE A 196 12.78 3.19 3.17
C PHE A 196 12.37 3.49 4.61
N GLU A 197 12.93 4.55 5.18
CA GLU A 197 12.67 5.02 6.54
C GLU A 197 12.36 6.52 6.46
N ALA A 198 11.37 6.97 7.24
CA ALA A 198 10.87 8.35 7.25
C ALA A 198 11.39 9.14 8.46
#